data_AF-A0A2H5WCW2-F1
#
_entry.id   AF-A0A2H5WCW2-F1
#
_cell.length_a   1.000
_cell.length_b   1.000
_cell.length_c   1.000
_cell.angle_alpha   90.00
_cell.angle_beta   90.00
_cell.angle_gamma   90.00
#
_symmetry.space_group_name_H-M   'P 1'
#
loop_
_entity.id
_entity.type
_entity.pdbx_description
1 polymer ?
#
loop_
_entity_poly.entity_id
_entity_poly.type
_entity_poly.pdbx_seq_one_letter_code
_entity_poly.pdbx_strand_id
1 'polypeptide(L)'
;MRGARRLALALAAALPAVLPLTPASGGEAVRDAAEIQARIDAASPGATIVVEPGVYRGHLVVDRAVTLRGEGRAVIDGGGEGSVITITGDGAVVEGLEVRGSGAGPVGAPAGIRVEADGVLVRGNVVRDAYLGISAYGAEGLKVVGNRIAGRARATVGDDAHAMAPAEHPDDPSAADGGDLRGDGISLWDVEGALVRDNVVEQVRDGVYLSYGSEILVDRNVVRGSRYAIHSMFAKDLTVVECRFEANLSGAVMMYGGPVLLLRNEIRDSTSPSTGIGVLLKDVAGADVVENVVVGNRVGIQVDGPLGTAGVELRVRGNTVALNRFGVALYPSAQVTFSRNSFVENAVQVVAKGSGGGRNSTWYDEGLGNLRSDYRGYDLTGEGLGDVPYVGGGAVERLLVRAPVLEALASGPALQLLRAVEERWVERRPIVEDPLPLMSPVSPPLASGPRGALAPGVLGSGGLALTALALGVLWTARRRTGGLAHA
;
A
#
# COMPACT_ATOMS: atom_id res chain seq x y z
N MET A 1 17.65 45.11 -62.47
CA MET A 1 18.47 43.89 -62.47
C MET A 1 17.78 42.89 -61.55
N ARG A 2 16.85 42.08 -62.07
CA ARG A 2 17.01 40.68 -62.53
C ARG A 2 17.66 39.75 -61.48
N GLY A 3 16.86 38.81 -60.98
CA GLY A 3 17.24 37.63 -60.19
C GLY A 3 16.56 37.64 -58.81
N ALA A 4 15.75 36.68 -58.36
CA ALA A 4 15.45 35.35 -58.87
C ALA A 4 14.05 34.89 -58.38
N ARG A 5 13.38 34.13 -59.25
CA ARG A 5 12.15 33.36 -58.98
C ARG A 5 12.46 32.16 -58.08
N ARG A 6 11.38 31.61 -57.47
CA ARG A 6 11.12 30.23 -56.98
C ARG A 6 10.86 30.22 -55.47
N LEU A 7 9.90 29.50 -54.89
CA LEU A 7 8.81 28.62 -55.36
C LEU A 7 8.01 28.35 -54.07
N ALA A 8 6.78 28.85 -53.94
CA ALA A 8 5.91 28.51 -52.81
C ALA A 8 5.03 27.33 -53.24
N LEU A 9 5.42 26.10 -52.88
CA LEU A 9 4.61 24.91 -53.08
C LEU A 9 3.68 24.78 -51.86
N ALA A 10 2.39 25.04 -52.06
CA ALA A 10 1.36 24.73 -51.08
C ALA A 10 1.03 23.23 -51.18
N LEU A 11 1.42 22.44 -50.18
CA LEU A 11 0.90 21.09 -49.98
C LEU A 11 -0.36 21.18 -49.12
N ALA A 12 -1.53 21.08 -49.74
CA ALA A 12 -2.78 20.82 -49.06
C ALA A 12 -2.81 19.34 -48.66
N ALA A 13 -2.60 19.04 -47.38
CA ALA A 13 -2.83 17.72 -46.83
C ALA A 13 -4.34 17.52 -46.58
N ALA A 14 -4.95 16.62 -47.34
CA ALA A 14 -6.30 16.13 -47.07
C ALA A 14 -6.30 15.33 -45.76
N LEU A 15 -7.01 15.82 -44.75
CA LEU A 15 -7.32 15.08 -43.53
C LEU A 15 -8.42 14.04 -43.85
N PRO A 16 -8.27 12.75 -43.51
CA PRO A 16 -9.38 11.81 -43.54
C PRO A 16 -10.36 12.18 -42.42
N ALA A 17 -11.63 12.31 -42.75
CA ALA A 17 -12.70 12.45 -41.78
C ALA A 17 -12.76 11.20 -40.91
N VAL A 18 -12.27 11.30 -39.67
CA VAL A 18 -12.52 10.30 -38.64
C VAL A 18 -13.96 10.46 -38.20
N LEU A 19 -14.85 9.60 -38.71
CA LEU A 19 -16.20 9.43 -38.17
C LEU A 19 -16.07 8.92 -36.73
N PRO A 20 -16.68 9.60 -35.73
CA PRO A 20 -16.72 9.07 -34.38
C PRO A 20 -17.52 7.76 -34.40
N LEU A 21 -16.87 6.65 -34.04
CA LEU A 21 -17.53 5.42 -33.62
C LEU A 21 -18.32 5.76 -32.35
N THR A 22 -19.60 6.09 -32.51
CA THR A 22 -20.54 6.06 -31.39
C THR A 22 -20.57 4.63 -30.85
N PRO A 23 -20.27 4.38 -29.57
CA PRO A 23 -20.52 3.05 -29.00
C PRO A 23 -22.00 2.77 -29.20
N ALA A 24 -22.31 1.64 -29.86
CA ALA A 24 -23.67 1.17 -29.97
C ALA A 24 -24.19 0.93 -28.55
N SER A 25 -25.04 1.84 -28.06
CA SER A 25 -25.85 1.63 -26.87
C SER A 25 -26.98 0.66 -27.21
N GLY A 26 -26.62 -0.58 -27.53
CA GLY A 26 -27.55 -1.69 -27.39
C GLY A 26 -27.68 -1.93 -25.90
N GLY A 27 -28.86 -1.64 -25.32
CA GLY A 27 -29.12 -1.99 -23.93
C GLY A 27 -28.84 -3.48 -23.76
N GLU A 28 -27.87 -3.84 -22.92
CA GLU A 28 -27.59 -5.24 -22.62
C GLU A 28 -28.88 -5.89 -22.13
N ALA A 29 -29.25 -7.02 -22.72
CA ALA A 29 -30.45 -7.74 -22.33
C ALA A 29 -30.36 -8.08 -20.84
N VAL A 30 -31.26 -7.49 -20.06
CA VAL A 30 -31.42 -7.81 -18.64
C VAL A 30 -32.21 -9.10 -18.54
N ARG A 31 -31.64 -10.08 -17.87
CA ARG A 31 -32.18 -11.44 -17.67
C ARG A 31 -32.26 -11.76 -16.19
N ASP A 32 -32.94 -12.84 -15.88
CA ASP A 32 -33.03 -13.34 -14.51
C ASP A 32 -31.85 -14.28 -14.21
N ALA A 33 -31.18 -14.08 -13.07
CA ALA A 33 -30.11 -14.97 -12.61
C ALA A 33 -30.61 -16.42 -12.38
N ALA A 34 -31.92 -16.62 -12.19
CA ALA A 34 -32.55 -17.94 -12.11
C ALA A 34 -32.27 -18.82 -13.34
N GLU A 35 -32.04 -18.24 -14.52
CA GLU A 35 -31.65 -18.99 -15.72
C GLU A 35 -30.28 -19.66 -15.56
N ILE A 36 -29.34 -18.97 -14.91
CA ILE A 36 -28.02 -19.51 -14.60
C ILE A 36 -28.14 -20.50 -13.44
N GLN A 37 -28.94 -20.19 -12.41
CA GLN A 37 -29.15 -21.08 -11.27
C GLN A 37 -29.68 -22.44 -11.73
N ALA A 38 -30.68 -22.49 -12.61
CA ALA A 38 -31.21 -23.75 -13.12
C ALA A 38 -30.15 -24.59 -13.86
N ARG A 39 -29.19 -23.94 -14.53
CA ARG A 39 -28.06 -24.62 -15.18
C ARG A 39 -27.02 -25.10 -14.18
N ILE A 40 -26.80 -24.34 -13.11
CA ILE A 40 -25.99 -24.79 -11.97
C ILE A 40 -26.66 -26.04 -11.40
N ASP A 41 -27.95 -26.00 -11.07
CA ASP A 41 -28.71 -27.07 -10.43
C ASP A 41 -28.73 -28.37 -11.24
N ALA A 42 -28.76 -28.27 -12.57
CA ALA A 42 -28.74 -29.42 -13.47
C ALA A 42 -27.33 -29.96 -13.80
N ALA A 43 -26.27 -29.25 -13.43
CA ALA A 43 -24.91 -29.59 -13.83
C ALA A 43 -24.33 -30.75 -13.01
N SER A 44 -23.64 -31.67 -13.69
CA SER A 44 -22.82 -32.69 -13.02
C SER A 44 -21.54 -32.07 -12.44
N PRO A 45 -20.96 -32.62 -11.36
CA PRO A 45 -19.64 -32.22 -10.88
C PRO A 45 -18.59 -32.24 -12.00
N GLY A 46 -17.73 -31.23 -12.02
CA GLY A 46 -16.73 -30.99 -13.07
C GLY A 46 -17.24 -30.26 -14.31
N ALA A 47 -18.56 -30.04 -14.44
CA ALA A 47 -19.11 -29.35 -15.60
C ALA A 47 -18.70 -27.86 -15.64
N THR A 48 -18.62 -27.33 -16.86
CA THR A 48 -18.42 -25.89 -17.11
C THR A 48 -19.72 -25.28 -17.60
N ILE A 49 -20.16 -24.22 -16.93
CA ILE A 49 -21.34 -23.42 -17.25
C ILE A 49 -20.85 -22.08 -17.77
N VAL A 50 -20.95 -21.89 -19.09
CA VAL A 50 -20.61 -20.63 -19.75
C VAL A 50 -21.81 -19.70 -19.68
N VAL A 51 -21.67 -18.56 -19.00
CA VAL A 51 -22.69 -17.52 -18.91
C VAL A 51 -22.55 -16.61 -20.13
N GLU A 52 -23.62 -16.48 -20.91
CA GLU A 52 -23.62 -15.66 -22.11
C GLU A 52 -23.51 -14.16 -21.77
N PRO A 53 -23.01 -13.32 -22.69
CA PRO A 53 -22.94 -11.87 -22.46
C PRO A 53 -24.31 -11.26 -22.11
N GLY A 54 -24.38 -10.48 -21.04
CA GLY A 54 -25.62 -9.86 -20.57
C GLY A 54 -25.62 -9.54 -19.08
N VAL A 55 -26.68 -8.88 -18.61
CA VAL A 55 -26.87 -8.55 -17.19
C VAL A 55 -27.91 -9.49 -16.60
N TYR A 56 -27.51 -10.25 -15.59
CA TYR A 56 -28.36 -11.20 -14.88
C TYR A 56 -28.65 -10.64 -13.49
N ARG A 57 -29.91 -10.33 -13.21
CA ARG A 57 -30.33 -9.78 -11.91
C ARG A 57 -30.70 -10.91 -10.96
N GLY A 58 -30.18 -10.84 -9.74
CA GLY A 58 -30.45 -11.79 -8.68
C GLY A 58 -29.17 -12.34 -8.07
N HIS A 59 -29.33 -13.46 -7.35
CA HIS A 59 -28.26 -14.10 -6.58
C HIS A 59 -28.01 -15.49 -7.13
N LEU A 60 -26.75 -15.95 -7.04
CA LEU A 60 -26.35 -17.29 -7.43
C LEU A 60 -25.80 -18.06 -6.24
N VAL A 61 -26.16 -19.34 -6.16
CA VAL A 61 -25.56 -20.30 -5.23
C VAL A 61 -24.84 -21.37 -6.05
N VAL A 62 -23.52 -21.44 -5.90
CA VAL A 62 -22.66 -22.47 -6.49
C VAL A 62 -22.36 -23.52 -5.42
N ASP A 63 -23.25 -24.49 -5.30
CA ASP A 63 -23.29 -25.55 -4.26
C ASP A 63 -22.65 -26.89 -4.71
N ARG A 64 -22.01 -26.90 -5.87
CA ARG A 64 -21.36 -28.08 -6.45
C ARG A 64 -20.05 -27.72 -7.12
N ALA A 65 -19.17 -28.71 -7.29
CA ALA A 65 -17.86 -28.59 -7.90
C ALA A 65 -17.95 -28.30 -9.41
N VAL A 66 -18.38 -27.10 -9.81
CA VAL A 66 -18.55 -26.69 -11.22
C VAL A 66 -17.74 -25.43 -11.53
N THR A 67 -17.48 -25.20 -12.82
CA THR A 67 -16.88 -23.95 -13.29
C THR A 67 -17.95 -23.01 -13.84
N LEU A 68 -18.19 -21.89 -13.18
CA LEU A 68 -19.02 -20.78 -13.67
C LEU A 68 -18.15 -19.76 -14.40
N ARG A 69 -18.32 -19.63 -15.72
CA ARG A 69 -17.44 -18.83 -16.59
C ARG A 69 -18.21 -17.74 -17.33
N GLY A 70 -17.86 -16.47 -17.13
CA GLY A 70 -18.50 -15.31 -17.78
C GLY A 70 -17.80 -14.71 -19.01
N GLU A 71 -16.62 -15.21 -19.38
CA GLU A 71 -15.80 -14.72 -20.51
C GLU A 71 -15.54 -13.20 -20.54
N GLY A 72 -15.60 -12.53 -19.39
CA GLY A 72 -15.41 -11.09 -19.21
C GLY A 72 -16.57 -10.22 -19.69
N ARG A 73 -17.72 -10.81 -20.02
CA ARG A 73 -18.86 -10.12 -20.67
C ARG A 73 -20.22 -10.37 -20.01
N ALA A 74 -20.26 -11.26 -19.02
CA ALA A 74 -21.45 -11.51 -18.21
C ALA A 74 -21.38 -10.75 -16.89
N VAL A 75 -22.48 -10.09 -16.52
CA VAL A 75 -22.64 -9.34 -15.28
C VAL A 75 -23.67 -10.03 -14.40
N ILE A 76 -23.31 -10.34 -13.16
CA ILE A 76 -24.26 -10.74 -12.11
C ILE A 76 -24.49 -9.53 -11.20
N ASP A 77 -25.75 -9.10 -11.11
CA ASP A 77 -26.17 -7.89 -10.41
C ASP A 77 -27.12 -8.26 -9.26
N GLY A 78 -26.63 -8.15 -8.02
CA GLY A 78 -27.38 -8.50 -6.81
C GLY A 78 -28.43 -7.47 -6.38
N GLY A 79 -28.60 -6.38 -7.13
CA GLY A 79 -29.69 -5.42 -6.88
C GLY A 79 -29.55 -4.58 -5.61
N GLY A 80 -28.42 -4.65 -4.91
CA GLY A 80 -28.16 -3.92 -3.66
C GLY A 80 -28.58 -4.69 -2.41
N GLU A 81 -28.80 -6.00 -2.50
CA GLU A 81 -29.20 -6.87 -1.39
C GLU A 81 -28.26 -8.09 -1.28
N GLY A 82 -28.10 -8.64 -0.07
CA GLY A 82 -27.39 -9.90 0.17
C GLY A 82 -25.97 -10.02 -0.44
N SER A 83 -25.50 -11.25 -0.58
CA SER A 83 -24.31 -11.54 -1.39
C SER A 83 -24.72 -11.87 -2.83
N VAL A 84 -23.91 -11.51 -3.81
CA VAL A 84 -24.27 -11.67 -5.22
C VAL A 84 -24.05 -13.12 -5.68
N ILE A 85 -22.87 -13.67 -5.39
CA ILE A 85 -22.54 -15.09 -5.63
C ILE A 85 -22.09 -15.69 -4.30
N THR A 86 -22.73 -16.80 -3.89
CA THR A 86 -22.32 -17.60 -2.73
C THR A 86 -21.84 -18.96 -3.20
N ILE A 87 -20.64 -19.36 -2.81
CA ILE A 87 -20.01 -20.63 -3.17
C ILE A 87 -19.98 -21.50 -1.93
N THR A 88 -20.73 -22.60 -1.97
CA THR A 88 -20.80 -23.62 -0.90
C THR A 88 -20.39 -25.02 -1.39
N GLY A 89 -20.07 -25.17 -2.68
CA GLY A 89 -19.57 -26.41 -3.26
C GLY A 89 -18.05 -26.43 -3.33
N ASP A 90 -17.44 -27.45 -2.71
CA ASP A 90 -15.97 -27.64 -2.75
C ASP A 90 -15.46 -27.77 -4.19
N GLY A 91 -14.27 -27.23 -4.44
CA GLY A 91 -13.61 -27.27 -5.74
C GLY A 91 -14.30 -26.45 -6.84
N ALA A 92 -15.30 -25.63 -6.49
CA ALA A 92 -15.95 -24.76 -7.45
C ALA A 92 -15.00 -23.68 -8.00
N VAL A 93 -15.24 -23.28 -9.25
CA VAL A 93 -14.47 -22.25 -9.93
C VAL A 93 -15.41 -21.15 -10.39
N VAL A 94 -15.11 -19.90 -10.03
CA VAL A 94 -15.85 -18.72 -10.50
C VAL A 94 -14.88 -17.80 -11.24
N GLU A 95 -15.11 -17.61 -12.54
CA GLU A 95 -14.15 -16.94 -13.40
C GLU A 95 -14.73 -16.05 -14.50
N GLY A 96 -14.03 -14.93 -14.74
CA GLY A 96 -14.34 -14.03 -15.85
C GLY A 96 -15.72 -13.40 -15.78
N LEU A 97 -16.26 -13.17 -14.59
CA LEU A 97 -17.54 -12.46 -14.40
C LEU A 97 -17.29 -11.03 -13.96
N GLU A 98 -18.23 -10.14 -14.31
CA GLU A 98 -18.45 -8.94 -13.53
C GLU A 98 -19.48 -9.25 -12.44
N VAL A 99 -19.20 -8.88 -11.19
CA VAL A 99 -20.07 -9.10 -10.04
C VAL A 99 -20.29 -7.78 -9.32
N ARG A 100 -21.55 -7.39 -9.10
CA ARG A 100 -21.87 -6.08 -8.52
C ARG A 100 -23.17 -6.03 -7.75
N GLY A 101 -23.34 -4.94 -6.99
CA GLY A 101 -24.60 -4.62 -6.34
C GLY A 101 -24.90 -5.55 -5.17
N SER A 102 -23.91 -5.81 -4.30
CA SER A 102 -24.19 -6.51 -3.04
C SER A 102 -25.00 -5.63 -2.09
N GLY A 103 -25.55 -6.26 -1.05
CA GLY A 103 -26.14 -5.61 0.11
C GLY A 103 -25.29 -4.49 0.71
N ALA A 104 -25.94 -3.54 1.38
CA ALA A 104 -25.26 -2.64 2.29
C ALA A 104 -24.78 -3.40 3.54
N GLY A 105 -23.54 -3.15 3.98
CA GLY A 105 -23.00 -3.66 5.24
C GLY A 105 -23.19 -2.68 6.41
N PRO A 106 -22.69 -2.99 7.62
CA PRO A 106 -21.91 -4.19 7.94
C PRO A 106 -22.76 -5.42 8.28
N VAL A 107 -24.05 -5.26 8.56
CA VAL A 107 -24.94 -6.34 8.99
C VAL A 107 -25.02 -7.42 7.91
N GLY A 108 -24.77 -8.68 8.26
CA GLY A 108 -24.74 -9.82 7.32
C GLY A 108 -23.51 -9.86 6.40
N ALA A 109 -22.59 -8.90 6.54
CA ALA A 109 -21.33 -8.80 5.83
C ALA A 109 -21.40 -9.07 4.30
N PRO A 110 -22.42 -8.55 3.57
CA PRO A 110 -22.70 -8.93 2.19
C PRO A 110 -21.48 -8.78 1.28
N ALA A 111 -21.32 -9.73 0.35
CA ALA A 111 -20.16 -9.78 -0.53
C ALA A 111 -20.54 -9.81 -2.01
N GLY A 112 -19.64 -9.36 -2.87
CA GLY A 112 -19.71 -9.67 -4.29
C GLY A 112 -19.63 -11.18 -4.49
N ILE A 113 -18.56 -11.79 -4.00
CA ILE A 113 -18.36 -13.25 -4.03
C ILE A 113 -18.08 -13.74 -2.61
N ARG A 114 -18.96 -14.58 -2.08
CA ARG A 114 -18.78 -15.25 -0.79
C ARG A 114 -18.36 -16.70 -0.99
N VAL A 115 -17.37 -17.13 -0.22
CA VAL A 115 -16.85 -18.50 -0.21
C VAL A 115 -17.03 -19.10 1.18
N GLU A 116 -17.66 -20.26 1.23
CA GLU A 116 -17.90 -21.07 2.43
C GLU A 116 -17.59 -22.55 2.13
N ALA A 117 -16.59 -22.79 1.29
CA ALA A 117 -16.22 -24.10 0.76
C ALA A 117 -14.72 -24.20 0.45
N ASP A 118 -14.22 -25.43 0.37
CA ASP A 118 -12.80 -25.73 0.25
C ASP A 118 -12.34 -25.87 -1.21
N GLY A 119 -11.05 -25.64 -1.45
CA GLY A 119 -10.43 -25.83 -2.76
C GLY A 119 -10.99 -24.92 -3.87
N VAL A 120 -11.67 -23.83 -3.51
CA VAL A 120 -12.32 -22.91 -4.45
C VAL A 120 -11.29 -22.05 -5.20
N LEU A 121 -11.58 -21.79 -6.48
CA LEU A 121 -10.81 -20.85 -7.31
C LEU A 121 -11.68 -19.69 -7.78
N VAL A 122 -11.36 -18.48 -7.30
CA VAL A 122 -11.98 -17.23 -7.76
C VAL A 122 -10.96 -16.48 -8.61
N ARG A 123 -11.14 -16.44 -9.93
CA ARG A 123 -10.12 -15.85 -10.83
C ARG A 123 -10.63 -14.93 -11.92
N GLY A 124 -9.87 -13.88 -12.21
CA GLY A 124 -10.13 -13.01 -13.37
C GLY A 124 -11.49 -12.32 -13.35
N ASN A 125 -12.09 -12.15 -12.16
CA ASN A 125 -13.38 -11.48 -12.01
C ASN A 125 -13.19 -9.98 -11.79
N VAL A 126 -14.20 -9.20 -12.14
CA VAL A 126 -14.32 -7.78 -11.82
C VAL A 126 -15.41 -7.61 -10.77
N VAL A 127 -15.04 -7.27 -9.54
CA VAL A 127 -15.99 -7.03 -8.45
C VAL A 127 -16.08 -5.53 -8.18
N ARG A 128 -17.28 -4.97 -8.21
CA ARG A 128 -17.51 -3.54 -7.97
C ARG A 128 -18.81 -3.31 -7.22
N ASP A 129 -18.92 -2.17 -6.55
CA ASP A 129 -20.15 -1.80 -5.82
C ASP A 129 -20.61 -2.89 -4.83
N ALA A 130 -19.64 -3.53 -4.19
CA ALA A 130 -19.85 -4.50 -3.14
C ALA A 130 -19.39 -3.93 -1.80
N TYR A 131 -20.03 -4.35 -0.71
CA TYR A 131 -19.55 -4.04 0.64
C TYR A 131 -18.24 -4.80 0.88
N LEU A 132 -18.29 -6.14 0.97
CA LEU A 132 -17.09 -6.97 0.81
C LEU A 132 -16.90 -7.34 -0.66
N GLY A 133 -15.68 -7.24 -1.20
CA GLY A 133 -15.42 -7.69 -2.57
C GLY A 133 -15.52 -9.21 -2.71
N ILE A 134 -14.49 -9.89 -2.20
CA ILE A 134 -14.43 -11.35 -2.09
C ILE A 134 -14.26 -11.70 -0.61
N SER A 135 -15.18 -12.46 -0.04
CA SER A 135 -15.12 -12.89 1.36
C SER A 135 -15.02 -14.41 1.46
N ALA A 136 -14.22 -14.92 2.38
CA ALA A 136 -14.16 -16.34 2.69
C ALA A 136 -14.23 -16.59 4.20
N TYR A 137 -14.95 -17.63 4.59
CA TYR A 137 -15.16 -18.04 5.98
C TYR A 137 -14.89 -19.54 6.11
N GLY A 138 -13.92 -19.92 6.95
CA GLY A 138 -13.69 -21.35 7.26
C GLY A 138 -13.23 -22.20 6.08
N ALA A 139 -12.55 -21.61 5.09
CA ALA A 139 -12.19 -22.29 3.84
C ALA A 139 -10.72 -22.74 3.82
N GLU A 140 -10.45 -23.92 3.27
CA GLU A 140 -9.10 -24.46 3.05
C GLU A 140 -8.71 -24.39 1.55
N GLY A 141 -7.46 -24.03 1.27
CA GLY A 141 -6.89 -24.14 -0.09
C GLY A 141 -7.48 -23.16 -1.12
N LEU A 142 -8.11 -22.07 -0.64
CA LEU A 142 -8.70 -21.03 -1.47
C LEU A 142 -7.67 -20.33 -2.36
N LYS A 143 -8.03 -20.10 -3.62
CA LYS A 143 -7.21 -19.33 -4.58
C LYS A 143 -7.98 -18.12 -5.10
N VAL A 144 -7.51 -16.92 -4.79
CA VAL A 144 -8.03 -15.65 -5.29
C VAL A 144 -7.00 -15.04 -6.23
N VAL A 145 -7.19 -15.19 -7.55
CA VAL A 145 -6.14 -14.93 -8.55
C VAL A 145 -6.57 -13.96 -9.66
N GLY A 146 -5.85 -12.87 -9.84
CA GLY A 146 -6.03 -11.99 -11.01
C GLY A 146 -7.35 -11.24 -11.04
N ASN A 147 -8.00 -11.03 -9.88
CA ASN A 147 -9.26 -10.30 -9.80
C ASN A 147 -9.02 -8.79 -9.71
N ARG A 148 -9.98 -8.00 -10.20
CA ARG A 148 -10.04 -6.55 -10.00
C ARG A 148 -11.19 -6.21 -9.07
N ILE A 149 -10.91 -5.57 -7.95
CA ILE A 149 -11.88 -5.27 -6.90
C ILE A 149 -11.85 -3.77 -6.65
N ALA A 150 -13.01 -3.12 -6.78
CA ALA A 150 -13.16 -1.70 -6.52
C ALA A 150 -14.27 -1.48 -5.48
N GLY A 151 -13.97 -0.72 -4.42
CA GLY A 151 -14.96 -0.42 -3.40
C GLY A 151 -16.07 0.50 -3.90
N ARG A 152 -17.13 0.60 -3.10
CA ARG A 152 -18.32 1.40 -3.42
C ARG A 152 -17.97 2.89 -3.50
N ALA A 153 -18.32 3.51 -4.63
CA ALA A 153 -17.95 4.88 -4.99
C ALA A 153 -18.49 5.97 -4.03
N ARG A 154 -19.43 5.64 -3.14
CA ARG A 154 -20.15 6.61 -2.29
C ARG A 154 -19.51 6.93 -0.94
N ALA A 155 -18.51 6.17 -0.49
CA ALA A 155 -17.85 6.44 0.79
C ALA A 155 -16.42 6.95 0.56
N THR A 156 -15.96 7.89 1.38
CA THR A 156 -14.57 8.35 1.41
C THR A 156 -13.88 7.71 2.60
N VAL A 157 -12.71 7.12 2.40
CA VAL A 157 -11.89 6.64 3.52
C VAL A 157 -11.30 7.86 4.23
N GLY A 158 -11.77 8.14 5.44
CA GLY A 158 -11.27 9.22 6.29
C GLY A 158 -10.24 8.73 7.32
N ASP A 159 -9.41 9.65 7.82
CA ASP A 159 -8.40 9.37 8.87
C ASP A 159 -8.99 8.90 10.21
N ASP A 160 -10.30 9.14 10.42
CA ASP A 160 -11.06 8.78 11.62
C ASP A 160 -11.57 7.33 11.60
N ALA A 161 -11.36 6.60 10.49
CA ALA A 161 -11.82 5.21 10.31
C ALA A 161 -11.13 4.17 11.22
N HIS A 162 -10.30 4.60 12.19
CA HIS A 162 -9.80 3.75 13.28
C HIS A 162 -10.79 3.60 14.44
N ALA A 163 -11.83 4.44 14.47
CA ALA A 163 -12.87 4.33 15.47
C ALA A 163 -13.83 3.19 15.07
N MET A 164 -13.57 1.98 15.57
CA MET A 164 -14.66 1.10 15.97
C MET A 164 -15.33 1.75 17.19
N ALA A 165 -16.05 2.85 16.98
CA ALA A 165 -16.92 3.37 18.02
C ALA A 165 -18.07 2.37 18.17
N PRO A 166 -18.32 1.81 19.37
CA PRO A 166 -19.62 1.24 19.62
C PRO A 166 -20.63 2.37 19.43
N ALA A 167 -21.73 2.10 18.73
CA ALA A 167 -22.86 3.02 18.68
C ALA A 167 -23.42 3.15 20.11
N GLU A 168 -22.88 4.08 20.90
CA GLU A 168 -23.30 4.30 22.29
C GLU A 168 -24.49 5.26 22.41
N HIS A 169 -25.03 5.79 21.31
CA HIS A 169 -26.25 6.61 21.37
C HIS A 169 -27.21 6.32 20.20
N PRO A 170 -28.45 5.86 20.47
CA PRO A 170 -29.47 5.60 19.43
C PRO A 170 -29.96 6.86 18.71
N ASP A 171 -29.63 8.06 19.21
CA ASP A 171 -30.18 9.34 18.77
C ASP A 171 -29.10 10.32 18.27
N ASP A 172 -27.87 9.86 17.97
CA ASP A 172 -26.84 10.71 17.36
C ASP A 172 -27.04 10.79 15.82
N PRO A 173 -27.41 11.95 15.25
CA PRO A 173 -27.53 12.12 13.81
C PRO A 173 -26.18 12.00 13.06
N SER A 174 -25.05 11.89 13.75
CA SER A 174 -23.75 11.54 13.15
C SER A 174 -23.69 10.08 12.66
N ALA A 175 -24.60 9.20 13.12
CA ALA A 175 -24.74 7.85 12.58
C ALA A 175 -25.45 7.81 11.20
N ALA A 176 -26.04 8.94 10.77
CA ALA A 176 -26.75 9.05 9.50
C ALA A 176 -25.90 9.56 8.33
N ASP A 177 -24.71 10.13 8.61
CA ASP A 177 -23.77 10.62 7.59
C ASP A 177 -22.33 10.17 7.89
N GLY A 178 -21.85 9.13 7.21
CA GLY A 178 -20.43 9.05 6.84
C GLY A 178 -19.50 8.06 7.56
N GLY A 179 -20.00 7.08 8.32
CA GLY A 179 -19.20 5.90 8.64
C GLY A 179 -18.89 5.11 7.36
N ASP A 180 -17.63 4.74 7.13
CA ASP A 180 -17.16 4.14 5.86
C ASP A 180 -18.07 2.96 5.43
N LEU A 181 -18.93 3.19 4.43
CA LEU A 181 -19.79 2.15 3.84
C LEU A 181 -18.99 1.20 2.94
N ARG A 182 -17.67 1.41 2.77
CA ARG A 182 -16.80 0.44 2.13
C ARG A 182 -16.51 -0.68 3.11
N GLY A 183 -16.66 -1.92 2.67
CA GLY A 183 -16.05 -3.04 3.33
C GLY A 183 -14.69 -3.34 2.69
N ASP A 184 -14.17 -4.52 3.02
CA ASP A 184 -12.85 -4.94 2.60
C ASP A 184 -12.86 -5.49 1.17
N GLY A 185 -11.74 -5.36 0.46
CA GLY A 185 -11.60 -5.89 -0.89
C GLY A 185 -11.60 -7.41 -0.89
N ILE A 186 -10.66 -8.00 -0.15
CA ILE A 186 -10.56 -9.44 0.08
C ILE A 186 -10.57 -9.66 1.59
N SER A 187 -11.58 -10.36 2.11
CA SER A 187 -11.74 -10.64 3.54
C SER A 187 -11.64 -12.14 3.79
N LEU A 188 -10.60 -12.59 4.48
CA LEU A 188 -10.39 -14.00 4.84
C LEU A 188 -10.54 -14.15 6.35
N TRP A 189 -11.53 -14.93 6.76
CA TRP A 189 -11.81 -15.25 8.16
C TRP A 189 -11.65 -16.74 8.39
N ASP A 190 -10.74 -17.14 9.27
CA ASP A 190 -10.51 -18.55 9.61
C ASP A 190 -10.21 -19.40 8.37
N VAL A 191 -9.33 -18.89 7.51
CA VAL A 191 -8.96 -19.51 6.23
C VAL A 191 -7.56 -20.13 6.35
N GLU A 192 -7.37 -21.32 5.80
CA GLU A 192 -6.10 -22.06 5.82
C GLU A 192 -5.56 -22.30 4.40
N GLY A 193 -4.25 -22.13 4.21
CA GLY A 193 -3.57 -22.51 2.96
C GLY A 193 -3.96 -21.68 1.74
N ALA A 194 -4.41 -20.44 1.91
CA ALA A 194 -4.90 -19.63 0.80
C ALA A 194 -3.79 -18.91 0.01
N LEU A 195 -4.03 -18.81 -1.29
CA LEU A 195 -3.24 -18.02 -2.22
C LEU A 195 -4.03 -16.80 -2.71
N VAL A 196 -3.57 -15.60 -2.35
CA VAL A 196 -4.07 -14.33 -2.87
C VAL A 196 -3.03 -13.76 -3.80
N ARG A 197 -3.26 -13.82 -5.12
CA ARG A 197 -2.20 -13.53 -6.11
C ARG A 197 -2.65 -12.65 -7.28
N ASP A 198 -1.76 -11.73 -7.68
CA ASP A 198 -1.92 -10.90 -8.89
C ASP A 198 -3.26 -10.11 -8.94
N ASN A 199 -3.87 -9.82 -7.78
CA ASN A 199 -5.12 -9.04 -7.70
C ASN A 199 -4.83 -7.54 -7.68
N VAL A 200 -5.80 -6.76 -8.17
CA VAL A 200 -5.81 -5.29 -8.08
C VAL A 200 -7.00 -4.87 -7.22
N VAL A 201 -6.73 -4.26 -6.06
CA VAL A 201 -7.74 -3.82 -5.10
C VAL A 201 -7.63 -2.31 -4.92
N GLU A 202 -8.72 -1.59 -5.17
CA GLU A 202 -8.72 -0.13 -5.18
C GLU A 202 -9.91 0.42 -4.40
N GLN A 203 -9.66 1.46 -3.60
CA GLN A 203 -10.72 2.27 -3.00
C GLN A 203 -11.67 1.46 -2.11
N VAL A 204 -11.14 0.55 -1.31
CA VAL A 204 -11.90 -0.24 -0.31
C VAL A 204 -11.54 0.23 1.11
N ARG A 205 -12.16 -0.35 2.14
CA ARG A 205 -11.73 -0.12 3.53
C ARG A 205 -10.36 -0.76 3.74
N ASP A 206 -10.27 -2.08 3.85
CA ASP A 206 -8.99 -2.78 3.87
C ASP A 206 -8.80 -3.60 2.59
N GLY A 207 -7.62 -3.55 1.97
CA GLY A 207 -7.34 -4.22 0.71
C GLY A 207 -7.44 -5.73 0.83
N VAL A 208 -6.56 -6.30 1.66
CA VAL A 208 -6.60 -7.70 2.09
C VAL A 208 -6.70 -7.72 3.60
N TYR A 209 -7.83 -8.18 4.11
CA TYR A 209 -8.10 -8.37 5.53
C TYR A 209 -8.02 -9.85 5.88
N LEU A 210 -7.24 -10.18 6.92
CA LEU A 210 -7.00 -11.54 7.39
C LEU A 210 -7.28 -11.59 8.90
N SER A 211 -8.12 -12.53 9.32
CA SER A 211 -8.33 -12.81 10.75
C SER A 211 -8.32 -14.30 11.02
N TYR A 212 -7.53 -14.73 12.01
CA TYR A 212 -7.44 -16.13 12.48
C TYR A 212 -7.01 -17.18 11.44
N GLY A 213 -6.51 -16.78 10.27
CA GLY A 213 -6.06 -17.72 9.23
C GLY A 213 -4.63 -18.25 9.41
N SER A 214 -4.32 -19.35 8.73
CA SER A 214 -2.98 -19.99 8.71
C SER A 214 -2.45 -20.22 7.28
N GLU A 215 -1.13 -20.21 7.13
CA GLU A 215 -0.44 -20.60 5.89
C GLU A 215 -0.88 -19.79 4.65
N ILE A 216 -0.97 -18.47 4.82
CA ILE A 216 -1.48 -17.56 3.79
C ILE A 216 -0.34 -16.97 2.98
N LEU A 217 -0.44 -17.07 1.64
CA LEU A 217 0.47 -16.42 0.70
C LEU A 217 -0.23 -15.28 -0.05
N VAL A 218 0.24 -14.05 0.19
CA VAL A 218 -0.18 -12.84 -0.52
C VAL A 218 0.96 -12.44 -1.47
N ASP A 219 0.75 -12.62 -2.78
CA ASP A 219 1.81 -12.56 -3.79
C ASP A 219 1.47 -11.62 -4.96
N ARG A 220 2.32 -10.63 -5.25
CA ARG A 220 2.18 -9.69 -6.38
C ARG A 220 0.83 -8.98 -6.48
N ASN A 221 0.19 -8.67 -5.36
CA ASN A 221 -1.04 -7.88 -5.35
C ASN A 221 -0.74 -6.38 -5.40
N VAL A 222 -1.65 -5.62 -5.98
CA VAL A 222 -1.61 -4.15 -6.00
C VAL A 222 -2.79 -3.63 -5.20
N VAL A 223 -2.52 -2.84 -4.15
CA VAL A 223 -3.57 -2.23 -3.33
C VAL A 223 -3.38 -0.71 -3.26
N ARG A 224 -4.44 0.04 -3.57
CA ARG A 224 -4.39 1.50 -3.64
C ARG A 224 -5.59 2.22 -3.06
N GLY A 225 -5.32 3.36 -2.42
CA GLY A 225 -6.38 4.28 -2.00
C GLY A 225 -7.34 3.68 -0.97
N SER A 226 -6.84 2.73 -0.17
CA SER A 226 -7.58 2.06 0.89
C SER A 226 -7.10 2.53 2.27
N ARG A 227 -7.81 2.18 3.35
CA ARG A 227 -7.35 2.43 4.72
C ARG A 227 -6.06 1.66 4.98
N TYR A 228 -6.13 0.34 4.96
CA TYR A 228 -4.96 -0.53 5.06
C TYR A 228 -4.76 -1.29 3.77
N ALA A 229 -3.52 -1.38 3.30
CA ALA A 229 -3.22 -2.18 2.11
C ALA A 229 -3.38 -3.67 2.42
N ILE A 230 -2.80 -4.10 3.53
CA ILE A 230 -3.02 -5.40 4.14
C ILE A 230 -3.19 -5.23 5.65
N HIS A 231 -4.18 -5.91 6.21
CA HIS A 231 -4.53 -5.89 7.62
C HIS A 231 -4.63 -7.33 8.12
N SER A 232 -3.66 -7.73 8.93
CA SER A 232 -3.63 -9.07 9.54
C SER A 232 -3.84 -8.98 11.04
N MET A 233 -4.84 -9.71 11.54
CA MET A 233 -5.08 -9.94 12.96
C MET A 233 -4.99 -11.43 13.28
N PHE A 234 -4.11 -11.81 14.20
CA PHE A 234 -3.99 -13.18 14.70
C PHE A 234 -3.65 -14.26 13.65
N ALA A 235 -3.21 -13.86 12.44
CA ALA A 235 -2.84 -14.84 11.42
C ALA A 235 -1.53 -15.55 11.78
N LYS A 236 -1.44 -16.83 11.47
CA LYS A 236 -0.26 -17.66 11.66
C LYS A 236 0.38 -17.95 10.31
N ASP A 237 1.71 -17.89 10.22
CA ASP A 237 2.45 -18.22 8.99
C ASP A 237 1.96 -17.41 7.76
N LEU A 238 2.12 -16.08 7.83
CA LEU A 238 1.73 -15.17 6.75
C LEU A 238 2.95 -14.75 5.92
N THR A 239 2.91 -14.98 4.61
CA THR A 239 3.91 -14.47 3.67
C THR A 239 3.31 -13.43 2.74
N VAL A 240 3.89 -12.23 2.71
CA VAL A 240 3.53 -11.15 1.79
C VAL A 240 4.74 -10.82 0.93
N VAL A 241 4.65 -11.09 -0.36
CA VAL A 241 5.78 -11.00 -1.28
C VAL A 241 5.44 -10.21 -2.54
N GLU A 242 6.38 -9.35 -2.96
CA GLU A 242 6.35 -8.63 -4.24
C GLU A 242 5.06 -7.82 -4.46
N CYS A 243 4.38 -7.42 -3.39
CA CYS A 243 3.17 -6.61 -3.46
C CYS A 243 3.50 -5.12 -3.58
N ARG A 244 2.60 -4.34 -4.20
CA ARG A 244 2.70 -2.88 -4.29
C ARG A 244 1.53 -2.22 -3.57
N PHE A 245 1.85 -1.48 -2.52
CA PHE A 245 0.93 -0.73 -1.68
C PHE A 245 1.20 0.77 -1.88
N GLU A 246 0.22 1.49 -2.44
CA GLU A 246 0.43 2.86 -2.89
C GLU A 246 -0.75 3.76 -2.49
N ALA A 247 -0.45 4.90 -1.88
CA ALA A 247 -1.42 5.91 -1.49
C ALA A 247 -2.58 5.35 -0.63
N ASN A 248 -2.27 4.41 0.26
CA ASN A 248 -3.19 3.93 1.29
C ASN A 248 -3.02 4.78 2.56
N LEU A 249 -3.98 4.78 3.49
CA LEU A 249 -3.76 5.47 4.78
C LEU A 249 -2.63 4.78 5.57
N SER A 250 -2.51 3.46 5.48
CA SER A 250 -1.36 2.67 5.92
C SER A 250 -1.05 1.55 4.93
N GLY A 251 0.21 1.14 4.88
CA GLY A 251 0.66 0.01 4.08
C GLY A 251 0.31 -1.33 4.73
N ALA A 252 1.33 -2.02 5.23
CA ALA A 252 1.23 -3.34 5.82
C ALA A 252 1.06 -3.28 7.35
N VAL A 253 -0.09 -3.73 7.85
CA VAL A 253 -0.43 -3.74 9.28
C VAL A 253 -0.57 -5.17 9.79
N MET A 254 0.34 -5.57 10.69
CA MET A 254 0.43 -6.92 11.27
C MET A 254 0.20 -6.86 12.77
N MET A 255 -0.78 -7.60 13.28
CA MET A 255 -1.22 -7.51 14.68
C MET A 255 -1.45 -8.90 15.29
N TYR A 256 -0.86 -9.15 16.47
CA TYR A 256 -1.19 -10.28 17.36
C TYR A 256 -1.01 -11.70 16.79
N GLY A 257 -0.37 -11.83 15.62
CA GLY A 257 -0.14 -13.10 14.92
C GLY A 257 1.34 -13.39 14.75
N GLY A 258 1.68 -14.32 13.88
CA GLY A 258 3.06 -14.65 13.51
C GLY A 258 3.32 -16.17 13.39
N PRO A 259 4.43 -16.56 12.74
CA PRO A 259 5.44 -15.68 12.14
C PRO A 259 4.96 -14.98 10.85
N VAL A 260 5.58 -13.85 10.50
CA VAL A 260 5.28 -13.07 9.28
C VAL A 260 6.53 -12.85 8.43
N LEU A 261 6.44 -13.08 7.13
CA LEU A 261 7.46 -12.70 6.15
C LEU A 261 6.94 -11.59 5.24
N LEU A 262 7.57 -10.42 5.28
CA LEU A 262 7.36 -9.33 4.32
C LEU A 262 8.60 -9.26 3.41
N LEU A 263 8.49 -9.72 2.16
CA LEU A 263 9.62 -9.83 1.24
C LEU A 263 9.41 -9.01 -0.04
N ARG A 264 10.36 -8.14 -0.39
CA ARG A 264 10.36 -7.43 -1.69
C ARG A 264 9.07 -6.65 -2.00
N ASN A 265 8.35 -6.19 -0.98
CA ASN A 265 7.19 -5.34 -1.17
C ASN A 265 7.59 -3.90 -1.38
N GLU A 266 6.78 -3.18 -2.16
CA GLU A 266 6.90 -1.74 -2.34
C GLU A 266 5.75 -1.04 -1.65
N ILE A 267 6.07 -0.20 -0.67
CA ILE A 267 5.11 0.46 0.21
C ILE A 267 5.38 1.96 0.20
N ARG A 268 4.48 2.70 -0.43
CA ARG A 268 4.69 4.13 -0.67
C ARG A 268 3.48 5.01 -0.38
N ASP A 269 3.81 6.25 -0.02
CA ASP A 269 2.87 7.37 0.07
C ASP A 269 1.74 7.17 1.12
N SER A 270 2.01 6.42 2.19
CA SER A 270 1.11 6.34 3.35
C SER A 270 1.27 7.58 4.23
N THR A 271 0.57 8.66 3.87
CA THR A 271 0.80 10.01 4.42
C THR A 271 -0.22 10.46 5.47
N SER A 272 -1.16 9.59 5.85
CA SER A 272 -2.17 9.88 6.88
C SER A 272 -1.53 10.47 8.16
N PRO A 273 -2.01 11.63 8.66
CA PRO A 273 -1.49 12.25 9.87
C PRO A 273 -1.57 11.35 11.11
N SER A 274 -2.63 10.53 11.20
CA SER A 274 -2.86 9.62 12.32
C SER A 274 -2.19 8.26 12.09
N THR A 275 -2.33 7.66 10.90
CA THR A 275 -1.92 6.27 10.64
C THR A 275 -1.08 6.04 9.40
N GLY A 276 -0.40 7.07 8.88
CA GLY A 276 0.53 6.99 7.74
C GLY A 276 1.75 6.08 7.95
N ILE A 277 1.54 4.79 8.19
CA ILE A 277 2.57 3.82 8.54
C ILE A 277 2.78 2.90 7.35
N GLY A 278 4.03 2.77 6.88
CA GLY A 278 4.39 1.83 5.83
C GLY A 278 4.29 0.39 6.31
N VAL A 279 5.01 0.04 7.37
CA VAL A 279 4.96 -1.29 8.01
C VAL A 279 4.70 -1.12 9.51
N LEU A 280 3.64 -1.73 10.03
CA LEU A 280 3.35 -1.83 11.45
C LEU A 280 3.46 -3.28 11.89
N LEU A 281 4.31 -3.54 12.89
CA LEU A 281 4.36 -4.79 13.62
C LEU A 281 3.89 -4.54 15.05
N LYS A 282 2.71 -5.06 15.42
CA LYS A 282 2.16 -4.94 16.76
C LYS A 282 1.95 -6.31 17.39
N ASP A 283 2.66 -6.59 18.48
CA ASP A 283 2.56 -7.84 19.23
C ASP A 283 2.70 -9.09 18.32
N VAL A 284 3.59 -9.01 17.33
CA VAL A 284 3.82 -10.09 16.36
C VAL A 284 4.82 -11.10 16.92
N ALA A 285 4.45 -12.39 16.92
CA ALA A 285 5.25 -13.53 17.33
C ALA A 285 6.23 -13.97 16.23
N GLY A 286 7.14 -13.07 15.85
CA GLY A 286 8.22 -13.33 14.91
C GLY A 286 7.96 -12.72 13.54
N ALA A 287 8.95 -12.02 12.99
CA ALA A 287 8.80 -11.39 11.69
C ALA A 287 10.15 -11.21 10.98
N ASP A 288 10.14 -11.44 9.68
CA ASP A 288 11.22 -11.12 8.77
C ASP A 288 10.72 -10.06 7.77
N VAL A 289 11.24 -8.84 7.89
CA VAL A 289 10.98 -7.73 6.97
C VAL A 289 12.21 -7.57 6.10
N VAL A 290 12.15 -8.08 4.87
CA VAL A 290 13.33 -8.33 4.02
C VAL A 290 13.17 -7.66 2.66
N GLU A 291 14.19 -6.92 2.23
CA GLU A 291 14.27 -6.40 0.85
C GLU A 291 13.07 -5.55 0.41
N ASN A 292 12.35 -4.91 1.33
CA ASN A 292 11.23 -4.04 1.01
C ASN A 292 11.71 -2.62 0.68
N VAL A 293 10.92 -1.91 -0.13
CA VAL A 293 11.08 -0.49 -0.42
C VAL A 293 9.95 0.28 0.26
N VAL A 294 10.29 1.04 1.30
CA VAL A 294 9.33 1.75 2.17
C VAL A 294 9.61 3.25 2.07
N VAL A 295 8.83 3.96 1.24
CA VAL A 295 9.16 5.33 0.80
C VAL A 295 8.02 6.32 0.95
N GLY A 296 8.31 7.54 1.40
CA GLY A 296 7.32 8.63 1.37
C GLY A 296 6.15 8.47 2.37
N ASN A 297 6.31 7.64 3.40
CA ASN A 297 5.29 7.43 4.43
C ASN A 297 5.50 8.40 5.61
N ARG A 298 4.47 8.62 6.44
CA ARG A 298 4.65 9.38 7.70
C ARG A 298 5.59 8.62 8.64
N VAL A 299 5.44 7.31 8.75
CA VAL A 299 6.35 6.41 9.45
C VAL A 299 6.71 5.27 8.50
N GLY A 300 7.99 5.03 8.26
CA GLY A 300 8.43 3.91 7.44
C GLY A 300 8.10 2.58 8.11
N ILE A 301 8.79 2.27 9.20
CA ILE A 301 8.58 1.03 9.98
C ILE A 301 8.24 1.39 11.43
N GLN A 302 7.14 0.88 11.95
CA GLN A 302 6.76 1.00 13.35
C GLN A 302 6.72 -0.37 14.00
N VAL A 303 7.35 -0.48 15.18
CA VAL A 303 7.36 -1.72 15.96
C VAL A 303 6.89 -1.47 17.38
N ASP A 304 5.86 -2.21 17.75
CA ASP A 304 5.33 -2.40 19.09
C ASP A 304 5.47 -3.90 19.40
N GLY A 305 6.58 -4.26 20.04
CA GLY A 305 6.98 -5.66 20.21
C GLY A 305 6.08 -6.40 21.21
N PRO A 306 5.99 -7.75 21.12
CA PRO A 306 5.23 -8.53 22.07
C PRO A 306 5.81 -8.42 23.48
N LEU A 307 4.94 -8.33 24.48
CA LEU A 307 5.36 -8.35 25.88
C LEU A 307 5.74 -9.77 26.32
N GLY A 308 6.99 -9.97 26.74
CA GLY A 308 7.37 -11.13 27.57
C GLY A 308 7.59 -12.47 26.86
N THR A 309 7.74 -12.52 25.54
CA THR A 309 8.01 -13.77 24.81
C THR A 309 9.51 -13.94 24.51
N ALA A 310 10.19 -14.74 25.32
CA ALA A 310 11.56 -15.17 25.04
C ALA A 310 11.59 -16.04 23.76
N GLY A 311 12.57 -15.82 22.88
CA GLY A 311 12.77 -16.60 21.66
C GLY A 311 12.00 -16.11 20.43
N VAL A 312 11.30 -14.99 20.51
CA VAL A 312 10.70 -14.33 19.34
C VAL A 312 11.72 -13.38 18.70
N GLU A 313 12.01 -13.59 17.42
CA GLU A 313 12.94 -12.75 16.66
C GLU A 313 12.20 -11.89 15.63
N LEU A 314 12.39 -10.58 15.73
CA LEU A 314 11.98 -9.62 14.70
C LEU A 314 13.25 -9.15 13.98
N ARG A 315 13.33 -9.40 12.67
CA ARG A 315 14.47 -8.99 11.83
C ARG A 315 14.00 -8.06 10.74
N VAL A 316 14.73 -6.97 10.56
CA VAL A 316 14.53 -6.01 9.47
C VAL A 316 15.84 -5.92 8.71
N ARG A 317 15.90 -6.47 7.50
CA ARG A 317 17.15 -6.54 6.73
C ARG A 317 17.05 -6.26 5.24
N GLY A 318 18.05 -5.62 4.67
CA GLY A 318 18.10 -5.38 3.22
C GLY A 318 17.06 -4.39 2.70
N ASN A 319 16.34 -3.66 3.57
CA ASN A 319 15.26 -2.77 3.16
C ASN A 319 15.80 -1.39 2.76
N THR A 320 15.13 -0.72 1.82
CA THR A 320 15.28 0.72 1.60
C THR A 320 14.16 1.46 2.31
N VAL A 321 14.49 2.25 3.33
CA VAL A 321 13.56 3.07 4.10
C VAL A 321 13.92 4.53 3.87
N ALA A 322 13.19 5.21 2.98
CA ALA A 322 13.62 6.51 2.49
C ALA A 322 12.50 7.55 2.40
N LEU A 323 12.85 8.84 2.54
CA LEU A 323 11.92 9.96 2.38
C LEU A 323 10.67 9.87 3.27
N ASN A 324 10.75 9.11 4.36
CA ASN A 324 9.67 9.05 5.34
C ASN A 324 9.85 10.20 6.35
N ARG A 325 8.77 10.68 6.94
CA ARG A 325 8.90 11.67 8.03
C ARG A 325 9.64 11.07 9.23
N PHE A 326 9.27 9.86 9.63
CA PHE A 326 10.05 9.04 10.56
C PHE A 326 10.48 7.75 9.85
N GLY A 327 11.77 7.44 9.79
CA GLY A 327 12.25 6.19 9.20
C GLY A 327 11.77 4.98 9.99
N VAL A 328 12.11 4.94 11.29
CA VAL A 328 11.69 3.90 12.23
C VAL A 328 11.10 4.50 13.50
N ALA A 329 9.99 3.95 13.98
CA ALA A 329 9.39 4.27 15.28
C ALA A 329 9.36 3.03 16.19
N LEU A 330 10.01 3.11 17.35
CA LEU A 330 10.14 1.99 18.28
C LEU A 330 9.44 2.28 19.61
N TYR A 331 8.53 1.41 20.02
CA TYR A 331 7.92 1.43 21.35
C TYR A 331 8.83 0.78 22.41
N PRO A 332 8.54 0.91 23.71
CA PRO A 332 9.40 0.39 24.79
C PRO A 332 9.56 -1.14 24.78
N SER A 333 8.56 -1.85 24.27
CA SER A 333 8.56 -3.30 24.10
C SER A 333 9.37 -3.78 22.88
N ALA A 334 9.77 -2.87 21.98
CA ALA A 334 10.39 -3.23 20.71
C ALA A 334 11.78 -3.88 20.91
N GLN A 335 11.91 -5.08 20.35
CA GLN A 335 13.12 -5.90 20.30
C GLN A 335 13.28 -6.37 18.86
N VAL A 336 14.17 -5.70 18.11
CA VAL A 336 14.32 -5.90 16.67
C VAL A 336 15.79 -5.84 16.30
N THR A 337 16.21 -6.71 15.39
CA THR A 337 17.54 -6.69 14.78
C THR A 337 17.47 -6.02 13.41
N PHE A 338 18.18 -4.91 13.25
CA PHE A 338 18.30 -4.18 11.99
C PHE A 338 19.69 -4.40 11.38
N SER A 339 19.78 -4.92 10.15
CA SER A 339 21.05 -5.04 9.44
C SER A 339 20.88 -4.86 7.93
N ARG A 340 21.92 -4.35 7.25
CA ARG A 340 21.93 -4.20 5.79
C ARG A 340 20.78 -3.33 5.22
N ASN A 341 20.17 -2.45 6.03
CA ASN A 341 19.15 -1.54 5.54
C ASN A 341 19.75 -0.22 5.08
N SER A 342 19.07 0.46 4.15
CA SER A 342 19.37 1.82 3.72
C SER A 342 18.34 2.80 4.27
N PHE A 343 18.74 3.58 5.27
CA PHE A 343 17.94 4.68 5.83
C PHE A 343 18.33 6.01 5.19
N VAL A 344 17.54 6.46 4.21
CA VAL A 344 17.95 7.56 3.32
C VAL A 344 16.95 8.72 3.36
N GLU A 345 17.43 9.90 3.73
CA GLU A 345 16.67 11.17 3.66
C GLU A 345 15.30 11.10 4.37
N ASN A 346 15.22 10.33 5.46
CA ASN A 346 14.09 10.44 6.38
C ASN A 346 14.25 11.71 7.22
N ALA A 347 13.17 12.46 7.50
CA ALA A 347 13.28 13.70 8.27
C ALA A 347 13.84 13.45 9.68
N VAL A 348 13.46 12.32 10.28
CA VAL A 348 14.11 11.73 11.46
C VAL A 348 14.33 10.24 11.19
N GLN A 349 15.57 9.77 11.29
CA GLN A 349 15.90 8.37 10.99
C GLN A 349 15.21 7.39 11.95
N VAL A 350 15.30 7.62 13.26
CA VAL A 350 14.74 6.74 14.29
C VAL A 350 14.17 7.57 15.43
N VAL A 351 12.98 7.19 15.90
CA VAL A 351 12.32 7.78 17.08
C VAL A 351 11.91 6.71 18.09
N ALA A 352 12.11 7.00 19.37
CA ALA A 352 11.50 6.26 20.48
C ALA A 352 10.11 6.82 20.79
N LYS A 353 9.12 5.95 20.84
CA LYS A 353 7.79 6.22 21.36
C LYS A 353 7.77 5.86 22.85
N GLY A 354 7.52 6.83 23.72
CA GLY A 354 7.54 6.64 25.17
C GLY A 354 8.95 6.61 25.79
N SER A 355 9.02 6.55 27.12
CA SER A 355 10.29 6.46 27.85
C SER A 355 10.92 5.08 27.63
N GLY A 356 12.18 5.04 27.18
CA GLY A 356 12.92 3.79 26.98
C GLY A 356 12.62 3.06 25.66
N GLY A 357 11.83 3.63 24.75
CA GLY A 357 11.53 3.07 23.43
C GLY A 357 12.77 2.58 22.66
N GLY A 358 12.72 1.35 22.15
CA GLY A 358 13.72 0.80 21.22
C GLY A 358 15.09 0.41 21.80
N ARG A 359 15.33 0.57 23.11
CA ARG A 359 16.66 0.29 23.72
C ARG A 359 17.09 -1.17 23.68
N ASN A 360 16.15 -2.08 23.47
CA ASN A 360 16.43 -3.52 23.41
C ASN A 360 16.63 -4.00 21.96
N SER A 361 16.69 -3.08 20.99
CA SER A 361 16.91 -3.40 19.57
C SER A 361 18.38 -3.31 19.21
N THR A 362 18.84 -4.18 18.31
CA THR A 362 20.21 -4.23 17.79
C THR A 362 20.24 -3.63 16.38
N TRP A 363 21.33 -2.93 16.05
CA TRP A 363 21.48 -2.22 14.76
C TRP A 363 22.62 -2.76 13.91
N TYR A 364 23.02 -3.99 14.16
CA TYR A 364 23.96 -4.73 13.34
C TYR A 364 23.68 -6.23 13.51
N ASP A 365 24.05 -7.01 12.50
CA ASP A 365 23.97 -8.46 12.54
C ASP A 365 25.01 -9.05 11.59
N GLU A 366 25.60 -10.18 11.96
CA GLU A 366 26.63 -10.86 11.14
C GLU A 366 27.78 -9.94 10.67
N GLY A 367 28.17 -8.97 11.50
CA GLY A 367 29.24 -8.01 11.17
C GLY A 367 28.83 -6.92 10.16
N LEU A 368 27.54 -6.74 9.91
CA LEU A 368 27.02 -5.71 8.99
C LEU A 368 25.99 -4.83 9.70
N GLY A 369 26.26 -3.54 9.76
CA GLY A 369 25.32 -2.52 10.22
C GLY A 369 24.39 -2.04 9.11
N ASN A 370 24.00 -0.78 9.18
CA ASN A 370 23.05 -0.15 8.26
C ASN A 370 23.64 1.11 7.63
N LEU A 371 23.16 1.47 6.44
CA LEU A 371 23.47 2.76 5.83
C LEU A 371 22.54 3.84 6.42
N ARG A 372 23.12 5.00 6.71
CA ARG A 372 22.45 6.21 7.18
C ARG A 372 22.88 7.40 6.32
N SER A 373 21.95 8.11 5.68
CA SER A 373 22.32 9.30 4.88
C SER A 373 22.88 10.47 5.69
N ASP A 374 22.67 10.47 7.00
CA ASP A 374 23.19 11.44 7.97
C ASP A 374 24.46 10.97 8.71
N TYR A 375 25.00 9.80 8.37
CA TYR A 375 26.30 9.37 8.88
C TYR A 375 27.42 10.25 8.31
N ARG A 376 28.31 10.71 9.20
CA ARG A 376 29.42 11.63 8.90
C ARG A 376 30.79 11.04 9.25
N GLY A 377 30.86 9.73 9.50
CA GLY A 377 32.13 9.06 9.71
C GLY A 377 32.88 8.79 8.40
N TYR A 378 33.91 7.96 8.50
CA TYR A 378 34.84 7.67 7.43
C TYR A 378 35.18 6.18 7.41
N ASP A 379 35.77 5.73 6.30
CA ASP A 379 36.23 4.37 6.04
C ASP A 379 37.66 4.47 5.50
N LEU A 380 38.65 4.39 6.40
CA LEU A 380 40.08 4.51 6.09
C LEU A 380 40.67 3.20 5.53
N THR A 381 40.05 2.09 5.89
CA THR A 381 40.44 0.72 5.53
C THR A 381 39.92 0.30 4.15
N GLY A 382 38.83 0.91 3.69
CA GLY A 382 38.24 0.74 2.36
C GLY A 382 37.37 -0.51 2.20
N GLU A 383 36.83 -1.05 3.29
CA GLU A 383 35.97 -2.25 3.26
C GLU A 383 34.48 -1.97 3.08
N GLY A 384 34.08 -0.70 2.97
CA GLY A 384 32.68 -0.30 2.83
C GLY A 384 31.93 -0.22 4.16
N LEU A 385 32.64 -0.29 5.29
CA LEU A 385 32.13 -0.10 6.65
C LEU A 385 32.77 1.14 7.27
N GLY A 386 32.02 1.84 8.11
CA GLY A 386 32.53 3.00 8.82
C GLY A 386 33.41 2.60 10.01
N ASP A 387 34.55 3.27 10.16
CA ASP A 387 35.52 3.08 11.26
C ASP A 387 35.02 3.62 12.62
N VAL A 388 33.97 4.45 12.61
CA VAL A 388 33.41 5.07 13.81
C VAL A 388 31.93 4.68 13.97
N PRO A 389 31.49 4.32 15.19
CA PRO A 389 30.09 3.95 15.40
C PRO A 389 29.13 5.09 15.06
N TYR A 390 28.00 4.74 14.43
CA TYR A 390 26.87 5.64 14.32
C TYR A 390 26.04 5.59 15.61
N VAL A 391 25.75 6.76 16.17
CA VAL A 391 24.94 6.91 17.38
C VAL A 391 23.79 7.86 17.10
N GLY A 392 22.55 7.44 17.37
CA GLY A 392 21.35 8.20 17.05
C GLY A 392 20.26 8.15 18.13
N GLY A 393 19.27 9.06 18.01
CA GLY A 393 18.14 9.13 18.92
C GLY A 393 18.39 9.98 20.17
N GLY A 394 19.16 11.05 20.01
CA GLY A 394 19.49 12.01 21.06
C GLY A 394 18.33 12.95 21.42
N ALA A 395 18.66 14.00 22.18
CA ALA A 395 17.76 15.06 22.60
C ALA A 395 17.23 15.85 21.41
N VAL A 396 18.02 16.00 20.34
CA VAL A 396 17.59 16.68 19.12
C VAL A 396 16.46 15.93 18.42
N GLU A 397 16.57 14.61 18.25
CA GLU A 397 15.48 13.80 17.69
C GLU A 397 14.22 13.86 18.55
N ARG A 398 14.37 13.80 19.89
CA ARG A 398 13.24 13.97 20.81
C ARG A 398 12.59 15.36 20.71
N LEU A 399 13.38 16.41 20.44
CA LEU A 399 12.89 17.75 20.20
C LEU A 399 12.08 17.84 18.90
N LEU A 400 12.60 17.27 17.81
CA LEU A 400 11.91 17.23 16.51
C LEU A 400 10.55 16.54 16.59
N VAL A 401 10.46 15.48 17.40
CA VAL A 401 9.21 14.75 17.62
C VAL A 401 8.19 15.55 18.44
N ARG A 402 8.67 16.32 19.44
CA ARG A 402 7.80 17.15 20.31
C ARG A 402 7.37 18.45 19.64
N ALA A 403 8.21 18.99 18.77
CA ALA A 403 7.95 20.22 18.03
C ALA A 403 8.10 19.97 16.53
N PRO A 404 7.10 19.33 15.89
CA PRO A 404 7.08 19.05 14.45
C PRO A 404 7.42 20.23 13.54
N VAL A 405 7.08 21.46 13.97
CA VAL A 405 7.40 22.69 13.23
C VAL A 405 8.91 22.86 12.99
N LEU A 406 9.75 22.25 13.83
CA LEU A 406 11.20 22.28 13.70
C LEU A 406 11.74 21.27 12.68
N GLU A 407 10.92 20.36 12.15
CA GLU A 407 11.35 19.41 11.10
C GLU A 407 11.81 20.13 9.83
N ALA A 408 11.22 21.28 9.50
CA ALA A 408 11.68 22.14 8.41
C ALA A 408 13.12 22.65 8.62
N LEU A 409 13.63 22.61 9.85
CA LEU A 409 14.98 22.99 10.22
C LEU A 409 15.90 21.78 10.45
N ALA A 410 15.42 20.54 10.24
CA ALA A 410 16.15 19.29 10.53
C ALA A 410 17.56 19.28 9.94
N SER A 411 17.70 19.76 8.70
CA SER A 411 18.97 19.86 7.97
C SER A 411 19.64 21.23 8.08
N GLY A 412 19.06 22.15 8.85
CA GLY A 412 19.55 23.52 9.02
C GLY A 412 20.72 23.63 10.02
N PRO A 413 21.52 24.71 9.93
CA PRO A 413 22.73 24.88 10.73
C PRO A 413 22.47 24.92 12.24
N ALA A 414 21.30 25.40 12.68
CA ALA A 414 20.94 25.46 14.09
C ALA A 414 20.81 24.06 14.74
N LEU A 415 20.13 23.12 14.06
CA LEU A 415 20.00 21.75 14.57
C LEU A 415 21.30 20.96 14.45
N GLN A 416 22.12 21.25 13.42
CA GLN A 416 23.47 20.69 13.33
C GLN A 416 24.35 21.14 14.51
N LEU A 417 24.28 22.40 14.90
CA LEU A 417 24.99 22.90 16.09
C LEU A 417 24.50 22.21 17.38
N LEU A 418 23.19 22.03 17.55
CA LEU A 418 22.66 21.32 18.73
C LEU A 418 23.14 19.86 18.79
N ARG A 419 23.20 19.16 17.64
CA ARG A 419 23.74 17.80 17.56
C ARG A 419 25.22 17.76 17.99
N ALA A 420 26.02 18.71 17.50
CA ALA A 420 27.44 18.81 17.86
C ALA A 420 27.64 19.14 19.35
N VAL A 421 26.78 19.97 19.95
CA VAL A 421 26.80 20.26 21.39
C VAL A 421 26.43 19.02 22.20
N GLU A 422 25.36 18.32 21.80
CA GLU A 422 24.94 17.08 22.45
C GLU A 422 26.04 16.02 22.41
N GLU A 423 26.71 15.87 21.27
CA GLU A 423 27.84 14.96 21.08
C GLU A 423 28.99 15.18 22.06
N ARG A 424 29.27 16.44 22.38
CA ARG A 424 30.48 16.80 23.14
C ARG A 424 30.21 16.93 24.64
N TRP A 425 28.99 17.31 25.04
CA TRP A 425 28.73 17.82 26.40
C TRP A 425 27.57 17.15 27.15
N VAL A 426 26.78 16.28 26.52
CA VAL A 426 25.60 15.66 27.14
C VAL A 426 25.78 14.15 27.26
N GLU A 427 25.45 13.57 28.41
CA GLU A 427 25.46 12.12 28.60
C GLU A 427 24.43 11.46 27.66
N ARG A 428 24.94 10.65 26.72
CA ARG A 428 24.10 9.99 25.71
C ARG A 428 23.41 8.77 26.31
N ARG A 429 22.10 8.67 26.10
CA ARG A 429 21.33 7.42 26.23
C ARG A 429 20.71 7.11 24.87
N PRO A 430 21.51 6.62 23.91
CA PRO A 430 21.08 6.49 22.53
C PRO A 430 19.96 5.46 22.38
N ILE A 431 19.16 5.65 21.33
CA ILE A 431 18.18 4.65 20.87
C ILE A 431 18.82 3.77 19.79
N VAL A 432 19.84 4.30 19.12
CA VAL A 432 20.57 3.64 18.05
C VAL A 432 22.05 3.67 18.37
N GLU A 433 22.66 2.50 18.33
CA GLU A 433 24.10 2.32 18.33
C GLU A 433 24.43 1.26 17.28
N ASP A 434 25.06 1.69 16.19
CA ASP A 434 25.47 0.85 15.08
C ASP A 434 27.01 0.90 14.98
N PRO A 435 27.72 -0.16 15.38
CA PRO A 435 29.18 -0.17 15.40
C PRO A 435 29.81 -0.31 14.01
N LEU A 436 29.05 -0.74 13.00
CA LEU A 436 29.56 -1.11 11.68
C LEU A 436 28.69 -0.51 10.56
N PRO A 437 28.51 0.82 10.53
CA PRO A 437 27.61 1.46 9.59
C PRO A 437 28.08 1.24 8.15
N LEU A 438 27.15 1.02 7.22
CA LEU A 438 27.47 0.83 5.81
C LEU A 438 27.78 2.16 5.13
N MET A 439 28.81 2.17 4.27
CA MET A 439 29.22 3.35 3.50
C MET A 439 28.47 3.55 2.18
N SER A 440 27.82 2.49 1.67
CA SER A 440 27.07 2.52 0.41
C SER A 440 25.66 1.94 0.56
N PRO A 441 24.67 2.51 -0.14
CA PRO A 441 23.30 2.04 -0.03
C PRO A 441 23.14 0.65 -0.62
N VAL A 442 22.36 -0.17 0.08
CA VAL A 442 21.80 -1.43 -0.40
C VAL A 442 20.33 -1.18 -0.74
N SER A 443 19.98 -1.32 -2.01
CA SER A 443 18.59 -1.26 -2.46
C SER A 443 18.20 -2.55 -3.16
N PRO A 444 17.04 -3.13 -2.83
CA PRO A 444 16.56 -4.33 -3.49
C PRO A 444 16.21 -4.02 -4.96
N PRO A 445 16.37 -4.99 -5.88
CA PRO A 445 15.95 -4.82 -7.25
C PRO A 445 14.43 -4.67 -7.30
N LEU A 446 13.93 -3.50 -7.74
CA LEU A 446 12.51 -3.31 -7.99
C LEU A 446 12.09 -4.17 -9.18
N ALA A 447 11.00 -4.93 -9.04
CA ALA A 447 10.38 -5.63 -10.17
C ALA A 447 10.00 -4.59 -11.23
N SER A 448 10.57 -4.69 -12.42
CA SER A 448 10.23 -3.81 -13.53
C SER A 448 8.79 -4.07 -13.96
N GLY A 449 7.85 -3.22 -13.52
CA GLY A 449 6.50 -3.17 -14.09
C GLY A 449 6.55 -2.84 -15.59
N PRO A 450 5.47 -3.10 -16.35
CA PRO A 450 5.39 -2.68 -17.74
C PRO A 450 5.61 -1.17 -17.82
N ARG A 451 6.76 -0.78 -18.37
CA ARG A 451 7.13 0.63 -18.57
C ARG A 451 6.12 1.22 -19.54
N GLY A 452 5.10 1.90 -19.03
CA GLY A 452 4.47 2.97 -19.77
C GLY A 452 5.57 3.97 -20.09
N ALA A 453 5.99 4.01 -21.35
CA ALA A 453 7.06 4.89 -21.81
C ALA A 453 6.61 6.34 -21.65
N LEU A 454 6.80 6.91 -20.46
CA LEU A 454 6.83 8.35 -20.32
C LEU A 454 8.15 8.81 -20.95
N ALA A 455 8.02 9.39 -22.14
CA ALA A 455 9.13 9.96 -22.88
C ALA A 455 9.92 10.92 -21.95
N PRO A 456 11.27 10.87 -21.93
CA PRO A 456 12.10 11.72 -21.05
C PRO A 456 11.98 13.23 -21.28
N GLY A 457 11.11 13.69 -22.19
CA GLY A 457 11.07 15.07 -22.69
C GLY A 457 10.24 16.07 -21.87
N VAL A 458 9.42 15.64 -20.90
CA VAL A 458 8.45 16.55 -20.25
C VAL A 458 8.92 17.10 -18.90
N LEU A 459 9.86 16.44 -18.21
CA LEU A 459 10.39 16.94 -16.93
C LEU A 459 11.55 17.95 -17.09
N GLY A 460 12.22 17.98 -18.24
CA GLY A 460 13.35 18.89 -18.49
C GLY A 460 12.93 20.32 -18.86
N SER A 461 11.75 20.53 -19.43
CA SER A 461 11.31 21.85 -19.91
C SER A 461 10.68 22.72 -18.81
N GLY A 462 10.06 22.12 -17.78
CA GLY A 462 9.48 22.85 -16.65
C GLY A 462 10.52 23.52 -15.75
N GLY A 463 11.64 22.85 -15.49
CA GLY A 463 12.72 23.38 -14.64
C GLY A 463 13.50 24.55 -15.27
N LEU A 464 13.64 24.55 -16.60
CA LEU A 464 14.31 25.63 -17.34
C LEU A 464 13.44 26.89 -17.46
N ALA A 465 12.12 26.74 -17.52
CA ALA A 465 11.20 27.88 -17.56
C ALA A 465 11.18 28.63 -16.20
N LEU A 466 11.22 27.91 -15.08
CA LEU A 466 11.21 28.50 -13.74
C LEU A 466 12.52 29.23 -13.39
N THR A 467 13.66 28.71 -13.84
CA THR A 467 14.96 29.37 -13.66
C THR A 467 15.11 30.61 -14.53
N ALA A 468 14.59 30.60 -15.76
CA ALA A 468 14.56 31.78 -16.63
C ALA A 468 13.66 32.90 -16.08
N LEU A 469 12.50 32.54 -15.49
CA LEU A 469 11.61 33.52 -14.84
C LEU A 469 12.24 34.14 -13.59
N ALA A 470 12.92 33.34 -12.75
CA ALA A 470 13.61 33.84 -11.56
C ALA A 470 14.75 34.82 -11.92
N LEU A 471 15.52 34.51 -12.98
CA LEU A 471 16.59 35.39 -13.47
C LEU A 471 16.04 36.68 -14.11
N GLY A 472 14.91 36.61 -14.81
CA GLY A 472 14.23 37.79 -15.38
C GLY A 472 13.70 38.76 -14.31
N VAL A 473 13.15 38.23 -13.21
CA VAL A 473 12.67 39.03 -12.08
C VAL A 473 13.84 39.69 -11.32
N LEU A 474 14.94 38.98 -11.13
CA LEU A 474 16.15 39.54 -10.51
C LEU A 474 16.82 40.63 -11.37
N TRP A 475 16.82 40.48 -12.69
CA TRP A 475 17.38 41.47 -13.62
C TRP A 475 16.53 42.75 -13.67
N THR A 476 15.20 42.63 -13.68
CA THR A 476 14.30 43.79 -13.65
C THR A 476 14.31 44.51 -12.31
N ALA A 477 14.47 43.80 -11.19
CA ALA A 477 14.67 44.40 -9.87
C ALA A 477 15.97 45.21 -9.77
N ARG A 478 17.08 44.73 -10.35
CA ARG A 478 18.37 45.44 -10.37
C ARG A 478 18.35 46.72 -11.21
N ARG A 479 17.53 46.80 -12.27
CA ARG A 479 17.39 48.03 -13.07
C ARG A 479 16.53 49.10 -12.40
N ARG A 480 15.60 48.71 -11.52
CA ARG A 480 14.77 49.67 -10.77
C ARG A 480 15.51 50.34 -9.62
N THR A 481 16.56 49.72 -9.08
CA THR A 481 17.37 50.30 -8.00
C THR A 481 18.55 51.16 -8.48
N GLY A 482 18.94 51.05 -9.76
CA GLY A 482 20.03 51.85 -10.35
C GLY A 482 19.62 53.24 -10.89
N GLY A 483 18.33 53.60 -10.83
CA GLY A 483 17.79 54.84 -11.41
C GLY A 483 17.66 56.03 -10.45
N LEU A 484 18.10 55.92 -9.20
CA LEU A 484 17.93 56.96 -8.16
C LEU A 484 19.25 57.64 -7.75
N ALA A 485 20.26 57.65 -8.62
CA ALA A 485 21.50 58.40 -8.41
C ALA A 485 21.72 59.40 -9.56
N HIS A 486 20.85 60.41 -9.65
CA HIS A 486 21.14 61.74 -10.17
C HIS A 486 19.90 62.64 -9.99
N ALA A 487 19.80 63.24 -8.81
CA ALA A 487 19.21 64.55 -8.52
C ALA A 487 19.79 65.03 -7.19
#